data_AF-A0A8J5CRA7-F1
#
_entry.id   AF-A0A8J5CRA7-F1
#
_cell.length_a   1.000
_cell.length_b   1.000
_cell.length_c   1.000
_cell.angle_alpha   90.00
_cell.angle_beta   90.00
_cell.angle_gamma   90.00
#
_symmetry.space_group_name_H-M   'P 1'
#
loop_
_entity.id
_entity.type
_entity.pdbx_description
1 polymer ?
#
loop_
_entity_poly.entity_id
_entity_poly.type
_entity_poly.pdbx_seq_one_letter_code
_entity_poly.pdbx_strand_id
1 'polypeptide(L)'
;MKPSGSGYASLTEDLLQFKGLRHMPMELNVNRLDDGDGVEATLRTRRAQWHKKCRLNFNKKMFHQQSRAESALGQQSSTGTPTVHTRSAAAHRLPQSTEPICFFCNKPAGTADLHEAATKEIDKNVRRCATELGDTELLAKLSAGDMIAIEAKYHRNCLRALYNKITPAALKDENADRLHGIAFAELVVFMEDMHAHEDNAPVFKLSDMANLYKMKLEQLGATVTNRIHTTRLKDRLLTVLPDLRVHSQGRDTLLLFEKDIGPALKKACDHDSDAMHLVRAAQVVRR
;
A
#
# COMPACT_ATOMS: atom_id res chain seq x y z
N MET A 1 -33.18 0.31 14.84
CA MET A 1 -32.79 1.57 15.52
C MET A 1 -31.74 1.23 16.57
N LYS A 2 -30.51 1.76 16.47
CA LYS A 2 -29.44 1.53 17.47
C LYS A 2 -29.48 2.67 18.50
N PRO A 3 -29.31 2.39 19.80
CA PRO A 3 -29.54 3.39 20.85
C PRO A 3 -28.51 4.53 20.77
N SER A 4 -29.01 5.74 20.56
CA SER A 4 -28.28 7.00 20.39
C SER A 4 -27.78 7.59 21.72
N GLY A 5 -27.11 6.79 22.55
CA GLY A 5 -26.82 7.18 23.93
C GLY A 5 -25.34 7.26 24.32
N SER A 6 -24.50 6.28 23.97
CA SER A 6 -23.18 6.17 24.61
C SER A 6 -22.07 7.01 23.97
N GLY A 7 -22.26 7.50 22.74
CA GLY A 7 -21.21 8.23 22.01
C GLY A 7 -20.87 9.59 22.63
N TYR A 8 -21.87 10.33 23.10
CA TYR A 8 -21.70 11.68 23.64
C TYR A 8 -21.04 11.67 25.02
N ALA A 9 -21.47 10.76 25.90
CA ALA A 9 -20.88 10.58 27.23
C ALA A 9 -19.39 10.24 27.13
N SER A 10 -19.04 9.22 26.33
CA SER A 10 -17.63 8.84 26.15
C SER A 10 -16.79 9.93 25.49
N LEU A 11 -17.34 10.69 24.54
CA LEU A 11 -16.61 11.80 23.94
C LEU A 11 -16.38 12.94 24.95
N THR A 12 -17.37 13.23 25.78
CA THR A 12 -17.28 14.28 26.81
C THR A 12 -16.24 13.90 27.87
N GLU A 13 -16.22 12.65 28.32
CA GLU A 13 -15.21 12.12 29.24
C GLU A 13 -13.80 12.29 28.67
N ASP A 14 -13.60 11.86 27.41
CA ASP A 14 -12.29 11.99 26.75
C ASP A 14 -11.89 13.46 26.59
N LEU A 15 -12.79 14.35 26.17
CA LEU A 15 -12.51 15.79 26.01
C LEU A 15 -12.08 16.46 27.32
N LEU A 16 -12.72 16.09 28.44
CA LEU A 16 -12.35 16.60 29.77
C LEU A 16 -10.98 16.07 30.23
N GLN A 17 -10.67 14.80 29.93
CA GLN A 17 -9.35 14.23 30.19
C GLN A 17 -8.24 14.96 29.42
N PHE A 18 -8.46 15.23 28.13
CA PHE A 18 -7.50 15.99 27.32
C PHE A 18 -7.36 17.46 27.76
N LYS A 19 -8.46 18.09 28.23
CA LYS A 19 -8.41 19.44 28.81
C LYS A 19 -7.54 19.49 30.08
N GLY A 20 -7.60 18.44 30.91
CA GLY A 20 -6.76 18.31 32.10
C GLY A 20 -5.25 18.25 31.79
N LEU A 21 -4.88 17.64 30.68
CA LEU A 21 -3.49 17.51 30.22
C LEU A 21 -2.94 18.76 29.50
N ARG A 22 -3.71 19.85 29.41
CA ARG A 22 -3.37 21.09 28.67
C ARG A 22 -2.87 20.89 27.23
N HIS A 23 -3.09 19.71 26.62
CA HIS A 23 -2.64 19.40 25.28
C HIS A 23 -3.80 18.82 24.49
N MET A 24 -4.46 19.67 23.70
CA MET A 24 -5.58 19.27 22.87
C MET A 24 -5.08 18.80 21.48
N PRO A 25 -5.52 17.64 20.96
CA PRO A 25 -5.10 17.13 19.64
C PRO A 25 -5.44 18.05 18.44
N MET A 26 -6.29 19.06 18.67
CA MET A 26 -6.67 20.10 17.72
C MET A 26 -7.04 21.36 18.52
N GLU A 27 -7.01 22.55 17.90
CA GLU A 27 -7.47 23.79 18.54
C GLU A 27 -8.99 23.74 18.77
N LEU A 28 -9.41 23.09 19.86
CA LEU A 28 -10.80 22.94 20.25
C LEU A 28 -10.99 23.55 21.64
N ASN A 29 -11.72 24.65 21.69
CA ASN A 29 -12.08 25.28 22.94
C ASN A 29 -13.32 24.57 23.54
N VAL A 30 -13.07 23.67 24.49
CA VAL A 30 -14.12 22.89 25.17
C VAL A 30 -15.15 23.78 25.88
N ASN A 31 -14.76 24.97 26.34
CA ASN A 31 -15.68 25.89 27.01
C ASN A 31 -16.76 26.45 26.08
N ARG A 32 -16.53 26.45 24.76
CA ARG A 32 -17.53 26.86 23.77
C ARG A 32 -18.53 25.74 23.43
N LEU A 33 -18.29 24.53 23.91
CA LEU A 33 -19.16 23.37 23.70
C LEU A 33 -20.12 23.17 24.87
N ASP A 34 -20.11 24.07 25.85
CA ASP A 34 -21.00 24.05 27.01
C ASP A 34 -21.92 25.27 26.95
N ASP A 35 -23.20 25.05 26.68
CA ASP A 35 -24.23 26.10 26.68
C ASP A 35 -24.76 26.42 28.10
N GLY A 36 -24.20 25.81 29.15
CA GLY A 36 -24.57 26.03 30.55
C GLY A 36 -25.12 24.79 31.27
N ASP A 37 -25.53 23.77 30.52
CA ASP A 37 -26.07 22.49 31.03
C ASP A 37 -25.04 21.33 30.95
N GLY A 38 -23.79 21.62 30.60
CA GLY A 38 -22.73 20.66 30.38
C GLY A 38 -22.53 20.29 28.91
N VAL A 39 -21.30 19.91 28.58
CA VAL A 39 -20.88 19.56 27.21
C VAL A 39 -21.69 18.39 26.64
N GLU A 40 -21.96 17.34 27.43
CA GLU A 40 -22.74 16.20 26.94
C GLU A 40 -24.18 16.61 26.57
N ALA A 41 -24.84 17.37 27.45
CA ALA A 41 -26.20 17.85 27.24
C ALA A 41 -26.27 18.75 25.99
N THR A 42 -25.29 19.64 25.84
CA THR A 42 -25.16 20.53 24.68
C THR A 42 -25.00 19.74 23.37
N LEU A 43 -24.11 18.74 23.35
CA LEU A 43 -23.88 17.89 22.17
C LEU A 43 -25.12 17.06 21.82
N ARG A 44 -25.86 16.58 22.83
CA ARG A 44 -27.08 15.79 22.64
C ARG A 44 -28.22 16.64 22.10
N THR A 45 -28.45 17.83 22.67
CA THR A 45 -29.47 18.79 22.23
C THR A 45 -29.24 19.26 20.80
N ARG A 46 -27.97 19.59 20.46
CA ARG A 46 -27.59 20.04 19.11
C ARG A 46 -27.40 18.90 18.10
N ARG A 47 -27.64 17.63 18.49
CA ARG A 47 -27.45 16.43 17.67
C ARG A 47 -26.10 16.39 16.97
N ALA A 48 -25.04 16.71 17.72
CA ALA A 48 -23.71 16.90 17.16
C ALA A 48 -23.21 15.64 16.44
N GLN A 49 -22.67 15.80 15.23
CA GLN A 49 -22.08 14.72 14.46
C GLN A 49 -20.57 14.91 14.35
N TRP A 50 -19.83 13.80 14.28
CA TRP A 50 -18.38 13.81 14.10
C TRP A 50 -17.95 12.72 13.13
N HIS A 51 -16.87 12.98 12.40
CA HIS A 51 -16.23 11.96 11.59
C HIS A 51 -15.59 10.89 12.48
N LYS A 52 -15.59 9.64 12.01
CA LYS A 52 -14.88 8.52 12.67
C LYS A 52 -13.39 8.84 12.88
N LYS A 53 -12.75 9.49 11.91
CA LYS A 53 -11.34 9.93 12.00
C LYS A 53 -11.13 10.99 13.09
N CYS A 54 -12.03 11.97 13.21
CA CYS A 54 -11.95 13.00 14.25
C CYS A 54 -12.14 12.41 15.65
N ARG A 55 -13.02 11.40 15.82
CA ARG A 55 -13.22 10.72 17.10
C ARG A 55 -11.99 9.95 17.56
N LEU A 56 -11.21 9.38 16.63
CA LEU A 56 -10.01 8.61 16.94
C LEU A 56 -8.90 9.45 17.61
N ASN A 57 -8.87 10.76 17.36
CA ASN A 57 -7.91 11.67 18.00
C ASN A 57 -8.11 11.76 19.52
N PHE A 58 -9.32 11.45 20.01
CA PHE A 58 -9.69 11.54 21.43
C PHE A 58 -9.78 10.16 22.10
N ASN A 59 -9.18 9.12 21.54
CA ASN A 59 -9.27 7.76 22.08
C ASN A 59 -8.26 7.54 23.23
N LYS A 60 -8.65 6.74 24.23
CA LYS A 60 -7.86 6.33 25.42
C LYS A 60 -6.44 5.83 25.12
N LYS A 61 -6.19 5.27 23.93
CA LYS A 61 -4.82 4.86 23.52
C LYS A 61 -3.86 6.05 23.34
N MET A 62 -4.37 7.18 22.83
CA MET A 62 -3.60 8.43 22.73
C MET A 62 -3.33 9.01 24.12
N PHE A 63 -4.32 8.94 25.02
CA PHE A 63 -4.18 9.38 26.42
C PHE A 63 -3.04 8.66 27.16
N HIS A 64 -2.98 7.32 27.08
CA HIS A 64 -1.91 6.55 27.75
C HIS A 64 -0.53 6.80 27.16
N GLN A 65 -0.43 7.05 25.86
CA GLN A 65 0.85 7.38 25.22
C GLN A 65 1.37 8.75 25.66
N GLN A 66 0.46 9.71 25.89
CA GLN A 66 0.80 11.09 26.24
C GLN A 66 1.01 11.30 27.75
N SER A 67 0.19 10.67 28.60
CA SER A 67 0.40 10.67 30.06
C SER A 67 1.73 10.02 30.46
N ARG A 68 2.18 8.99 29.74
CA ARG A 68 3.52 8.39 29.96
C ARG A 68 4.67 9.34 29.58
N ALA A 69 4.47 10.22 28.60
CA ALA A 69 5.46 11.21 28.20
C ALA A 69 5.61 12.32 29.25
N GLU A 70 4.51 12.75 29.87
CA GLU A 70 4.55 13.77 30.94
C GLU A 70 5.14 13.22 32.26
N SER A 71 4.82 11.98 32.64
CA SER A 71 5.43 11.36 33.83
C SER A 71 6.95 11.16 33.70
N ALA A 72 7.48 11.04 32.48
CA ALA A 72 8.92 10.92 32.24
C ALA A 72 9.68 12.24 32.42
N LEU A 73 9.00 13.39 32.33
CA LEU A 73 9.59 14.72 32.52
C LEU A 73 9.70 15.14 34.01
N GLY A 74 9.07 14.41 34.92
CA GLY A 74 8.97 14.77 36.35
C GLY A 74 10.08 14.27 37.28
N GLN A 75 11.07 13.52 36.79
CA GLN A 75 12.13 12.93 37.63
C GLN A 75 13.53 13.36 37.16
N GLN A 76 13.95 14.58 37.50
CA GLN A 76 15.36 14.95 37.56
C GLN A 76 15.63 15.78 38.83
N SER A 77 16.06 15.11 39.89
CA SER A 77 16.70 15.72 41.05
C SER A 77 18.09 15.10 41.26
N SER A 78 19.10 15.93 41.00
CA SER A 78 20.43 15.99 41.62
C SER A 78 21.20 14.70 41.92
N THR A 79 22.37 14.54 41.30
CA THR A 79 23.65 14.39 42.01
C THR A 79 24.81 14.52 41.03
N GLY A 80 25.65 15.53 41.25
CA GLY A 80 26.90 15.71 40.51
C GLY A 80 28.04 14.93 41.13
N THR A 81 29.03 14.57 40.33
CA THR A 81 30.44 14.51 40.72
C THR A 81 31.33 14.63 39.48
N PRO A 82 32.50 15.30 39.57
CA PRO A 82 33.32 15.66 38.41
C PRO A 82 34.47 14.67 38.21
N THR A 83 34.81 14.35 36.96
CA THR A 83 36.06 13.66 36.66
C THR A 83 36.75 14.24 35.42
N VAL A 84 37.76 15.05 35.74
CA VAL A 84 39.10 15.21 35.14
C VAL A 84 39.23 15.04 33.62
N HIS A 85 39.63 16.13 32.98
CA HIS A 85 40.11 16.16 31.60
C HIS A 85 41.61 15.84 31.51
N THR A 86 41.97 15.03 30.53
CA THR A 86 43.31 14.98 29.93
C THR A 86 43.19 15.17 28.42
N ARG A 87 44.06 16.02 27.87
CA ARG A 87 43.98 16.68 26.55
C ARG A 87 44.56 15.82 25.43
N SER A 88 44.23 16.23 24.20
CA SER A 88 44.74 15.84 22.86
C SER A 88 43.95 14.69 22.19
N ALA A 89 43.45 14.78 20.95
CA ALA A 89 43.80 15.62 19.80
C ALA A 89 42.56 16.29 19.16
N ALA A 90 42.79 17.49 18.62
CA ALA A 90 41.79 18.32 17.96
C ALA A 90 41.68 17.96 16.47
N ALA A 91 40.52 17.45 16.07
CA ALA A 91 39.95 17.67 14.74
C ALA A 91 38.46 17.97 14.94
N HIS A 92 38.08 19.23 14.72
CA HIS A 92 36.71 19.76 14.69
C HIS A 92 35.76 19.37 15.84
N ARG A 93 35.99 19.93 17.04
CA ARG A 93 34.87 20.21 17.96
C ARG A 93 34.17 21.48 17.48
N LEU A 94 33.10 21.31 16.69
CA LEU A 94 32.03 22.31 16.65
C LEU A 94 31.42 22.42 18.06
N PRO A 95 30.82 23.55 18.45
CA PRO A 95 30.21 23.73 19.76
C PRO A 95 29.27 22.57 20.04
N GLN A 96 29.38 21.95 21.20
CA GLN A 96 28.36 21.03 21.71
C GLN A 96 27.08 21.83 21.94
N SER A 97 26.34 22.08 20.86
CA SER A 97 24.90 22.23 20.93
C SER A 97 24.39 20.85 21.30
N THR A 98 23.87 20.72 22.51
CA THR A 98 23.18 19.53 23.00
C THR A 98 21.84 19.32 22.30
N GLU A 99 21.63 19.94 21.14
CA GLU A 99 20.43 19.76 20.34
C GLU A 99 20.62 18.55 19.41
N PRO A 100 19.67 17.61 19.42
CA PRO A 100 19.70 16.51 18.47
C PRO A 100 19.72 17.06 17.04
N ILE A 101 20.52 16.44 16.17
CA ILE A 101 20.61 16.78 14.75
C ILE A 101 19.90 15.72 13.90
N CYS A 102 19.38 16.14 12.75
CA CYS A 102 18.77 15.24 11.78
C CYS A 102 19.83 14.43 11.04
N PHE A 103 19.69 13.12 11.06
CA PHE A 103 20.52 12.13 10.38
C PHE A 103 20.65 12.37 8.87
N PHE A 104 19.59 12.86 8.22
CA PHE A 104 19.58 13.04 6.77
C PHE A 104 20.20 14.35 6.31
N CYS A 105 19.90 15.47 6.98
CA CYS A 105 20.28 16.80 6.51
C CYS A 105 21.31 17.50 7.40
N ASN A 106 21.74 16.87 8.50
CA ASN A 106 22.68 17.38 9.49
C ASN A 106 22.26 18.72 10.12
N LYS A 107 20.97 19.08 10.07
CA LYS A 107 20.42 20.30 10.68
C LYS A 107 19.74 19.97 12.02
N PRO A 108 19.78 20.88 13.01
CA PRO A 108 19.06 20.71 14.27
C PRO A 108 17.54 20.66 14.05
N ALA A 109 16.79 20.30 15.08
CA ALA A 109 15.32 20.27 15.06
C ALA A 109 14.73 21.60 14.51
N GLY A 110 15.28 22.75 14.91
CA GLY A 110 14.71 24.05 14.55
C GLY A 110 13.29 24.17 15.12
N THR A 111 12.31 24.48 14.27
CA THR A 111 10.88 24.50 14.65
C THR A 111 10.18 23.14 14.51
N ALA A 112 10.87 22.11 14.02
CA ALA A 112 10.30 20.79 13.75
C ALA A 112 10.95 19.73 14.64
N ASP A 113 10.13 18.99 15.40
CA ASP A 113 10.62 17.91 16.24
C ASP A 113 11.37 16.84 15.42
N LEU A 114 12.45 16.34 15.99
CA LEU A 114 13.16 15.18 15.45
C LEU A 114 12.53 13.90 15.96
N HIS A 115 12.35 12.96 15.05
CA HIS A 115 11.87 11.62 15.35
C HIS A 115 13.03 10.67 15.52
N GLU A 116 12.95 9.81 16.51
CA GLU A 116 13.93 8.76 16.74
C GLU A 116 13.59 7.51 15.95
N ALA A 117 14.60 6.88 15.36
CA ALA A 117 14.47 5.62 14.66
C ALA A 117 14.22 4.48 15.67
N ALA A 118 12.97 4.00 15.73
CA ALA A 118 12.56 3.00 16.71
C ALA A 118 12.28 1.61 16.10
N THR A 119 12.41 1.42 14.79
CA THR A 119 12.10 0.15 14.12
C THR A 119 13.16 -0.24 13.09
N LYS A 120 13.41 -1.56 12.98
CA LYS A 120 14.39 -2.10 12.01
C LYS A 120 13.92 -1.90 10.57
N GLU A 121 12.62 -1.77 10.36
CA GLU A 121 12.02 -1.48 9.06
C GLU A 121 12.47 -0.11 8.54
N ILE A 122 12.64 0.90 9.40
CA ILE A 122 13.13 2.21 8.99
C ILE A 122 14.56 2.09 8.45
N ASP A 123 15.47 1.42 9.18
CA ASP A 123 16.86 1.21 8.72
C ASP A 123 16.91 0.49 7.37
N LYS A 124 16.21 -0.65 7.23
CA LYS A 124 16.18 -1.42 5.99
C LYS A 124 15.73 -0.58 4.80
N ASN A 125 14.66 0.20 4.97
CA ASN A 125 14.12 1.03 3.91
C ASN A 125 15.10 2.16 3.55
N VAL A 126 15.70 2.83 4.54
CA VAL A 126 16.67 3.90 4.32
C VAL A 126 17.94 3.38 3.64
N ARG A 127 18.45 2.22 4.04
CA ARG A 127 19.61 1.57 3.44
C ARG A 127 19.36 1.18 1.98
N ARG A 128 18.19 0.60 1.68
CA ARG A 128 17.77 0.35 0.29
C ARG A 128 17.76 1.65 -0.51
N CYS A 129 17.15 2.70 0.05
CA CYS A 129 17.08 3.99 -0.63
C CYS A 129 18.47 4.58 -0.93
N ALA A 130 19.37 4.50 0.04
CA ALA A 130 20.75 4.97 -0.11
C ALA A 130 21.51 4.21 -1.20
N THR A 131 21.35 2.89 -1.26
CA THR A 131 21.96 2.05 -2.30
C THR A 131 21.39 2.36 -3.69
N GLU A 132 20.08 2.45 -3.84
CA GLU A 132 19.42 2.73 -5.12
C GLU A 132 19.74 4.12 -5.66
N LEU A 133 19.84 5.12 -4.79
CA LEU A 133 20.22 6.48 -5.17
C LEU A 133 21.72 6.67 -5.35
N GLY A 134 22.55 5.66 -5.04
CA GLY A 134 24.00 5.81 -4.99
C GLY A 134 24.46 6.87 -3.99
N ASP A 135 23.70 7.10 -2.92
CA ASP A 135 23.97 8.13 -1.91
C ASP A 135 25.08 7.65 -0.97
N THR A 136 26.33 7.88 -1.37
CA THR A 136 27.52 7.44 -0.64
C THR A 136 27.66 8.08 0.74
N GLU A 137 27.15 9.31 0.92
CA GLU A 137 27.17 9.99 2.22
C GLU A 137 26.21 9.29 3.20
N LEU A 138 24.99 8.99 2.75
CA LEU A 138 24.02 8.27 3.57
C LEU A 138 24.47 6.84 3.88
N LEU A 139 25.09 6.15 2.92
CA LEU A 139 25.69 4.83 3.13
C LEU A 139 26.82 4.86 4.16
N ALA A 140 27.68 5.88 4.13
CA ALA A 140 28.75 6.05 5.13
C ALA A 140 28.18 6.31 6.54
N LYS A 141 27.08 7.06 6.67
CA LYS A 141 26.41 7.23 7.97
C LYS A 141 25.85 5.92 8.50
N LEU A 142 25.34 5.07 7.61
CA LEU A 142 24.78 3.75 7.94
C LEU A 142 25.82 2.64 8.14
N SER A 143 27.12 2.90 7.93
CA SER A 143 28.18 1.92 8.19
C SER A 143 28.61 1.89 9.65
N ALA A 144 28.31 2.94 10.42
CA ALA A 144 28.59 3.01 11.85
C ALA A 144 27.69 2.07 12.69
N GLY A 145 26.53 1.68 12.14
CA GLY A 145 25.56 0.82 12.78
C GLY A 145 24.18 0.95 12.12
N ASP A 146 23.23 0.13 12.55
CA ASP A 146 21.84 0.36 12.16
C ASP A 146 21.30 1.65 12.80
N MET A 147 20.27 2.25 12.19
CA MET A 147 19.71 3.53 12.64
C MET A 147 19.24 3.53 14.10
N ILE A 148 18.92 2.37 14.68
CA ILE A 148 18.52 2.24 16.09
C ILE A 148 19.77 2.28 16.97
N ALA A 149 20.79 1.49 16.62
CA ALA A 149 22.03 1.36 17.37
C ALA A 149 22.82 2.68 17.44
N ILE A 150 22.74 3.51 16.40
CA ILE A 150 23.35 4.85 16.38
C ILE A 150 22.40 5.95 16.88
N GLU A 151 21.26 5.58 17.47
CA GLU A 151 20.24 6.49 18.02
C GLU A 151 19.84 7.59 17.04
N ALA A 152 19.66 7.22 15.77
CA ALA A 152 19.45 8.19 14.68
C ALA A 152 18.14 8.96 14.89
N LYS A 153 18.26 10.29 14.90
CA LYS A 153 17.13 11.22 14.95
C LYS A 153 16.95 11.90 13.60
N TYR A 154 15.72 12.14 13.16
CA TYR A 154 15.45 12.63 11.81
C TYR A 154 14.18 13.49 11.71
N HIS A 155 14.17 14.44 10.77
CA HIS A 155 12.93 15.14 10.41
C HIS A 155 12.02 14.20 9.60
N ARG A 156 10.73 14.15 9.93
CA ARG A 156 9.71 13.44 9.13
C ARG A 156 9.74 13.83 7.65
N ASN A 157 9.95 15.11 7.38
CA ASN A 157 10.01 15.63 6.01
C ASN A 157 11.26 15.18 5.27
N CYS A 158 12.41 15.03 5.95
CA CYS A 158 13.62 14.51 5.33
C CYS A 158 13.49 13.02 4.99
N LEU A 159 12.91 12.21 5.89
CA LEU A 159 12.62 10.81 5.59
C LEU A 159 11.64 10.69 4.42
N ARG A 160 10.57 11.47 4.43
CA ARG A 160 9.61 11.51 3.32
C ARG A 160 10.29 11.94 2.03
N ALA A 161 11.15 12.97 2.06
CA ALA A 161 11.88 13.42 0.89
C ALA A 161 12.81 12.33 0.35
N LEU A 162 13.50 11.58 1.21
CA LEU A 162 14.33 10.45 0.81
C LEU A 162 13.50 9.36 0.12
N TYR A 163 12.40 8.93 0.73
CA TYR A 163 11.50 7.96 0.09
C TYR A 163 10.93 8.51 -1.22
N ASN A 164 10.64 9.80 -1.27
CA ASN A 164 10.09 10.45 -2.45
C ASN A 164 11.08 10.61 -3.60
N LYS A 165 12.38 10.68 -3.32
CA LYS A 165 13.42 10.61 -4.37
C LYS A 165 13.37 9.30 -5.14
N ILE A 166 12.74 8.29 -4.56
CA ILE A 166 12.52 6.97 -5.14
C ILE A 166 11.03 6.73 -5.48
N THR A 167 10.09 7.54 -4.99
CA THR A 167 8.64 7.22 -5.05
C THR A 167 8.11 7.02 -6.48
N PRO A 168 7.01 6.28 -6.67
CA PRO A 168 6.38 5.20 -5.90
C PRO A 168 6.10 3.97 -6.81
N ALA A 169 6.97 3.72 -7.79
CA ALA A 169 6.85 2.57 -8.69
C ALA A 169 7.45 1.32 -8.03
N ALA A 170 8.69 1.37 -7.55
CA ALA A 170 9.46 0.18 -7.13
C ALA A 170 8.84 -0.67 -6.00
N LEU A 171 8.18 -0.07 -4.99
CA LEU A 171 7.60 -0.83 -3.85
C LEU A 171 6.16 -1.30 -4.07
N LYS A 172 5.48 -0.74 -5.07
CA LYS A 172 4.25 -1.32 -5.59
C LYS A 172 4.56 -2.32 -6.69
N ASP A 173 5.62 -2.10 -7.47
CA ASP A 173 6.08 -2.96 -8.56
C ASP A 173 6.43 -4.34 -8.06
N GLU A 174 7.27 -4.54 -7.04
CA GLU A 174 7.65 -5.92 -6.71
C GLU A 174 6.45 -6.80 -6.34
N ASN A 175 5.48 -6.26 -5.58
CA ASN A 175 4.27 -7.02 -5.28
C ASN A 175 3.30 -7.05 -6.47
N ALA A 176 3.12 -5.95 -7.20
CA ALA A 176 2.24 -5.91 -8.38
C ALA A 176 2.77 -6.80 -9.51
N ASP A 177 4.04 -6.68 -9.88
CA ASP A 177 4.75 -7.52 -10.83
C ASP A 177 4.74 -8.98 -10.41
N ARG A 178 4.91 -9.28 -9.11
CA ARG A 178 4.78 -10.67 -8.62
C ARG A 178 3.35 -11.19 -8.78
N LEU A 179 2.33 -10.41 -8.46
CA LEU A 179 0.92 -10.76 -8.67
C LEU A 179 0.60 -10.88 -10.17
N HIS A 180 1.15 -9.99 -11.00
CA HIS A 180 1.06 -10.01 -12.46
C HIS A 180 1.77 -11.21 -13.08
N GLY A 181 2.86 -11.68 -12.47
CA GLY A 181 3.58 -12.89 -12.83
C GLY A 181 2.76 -14.14 -12.50
N ILE A 182 2.24 -14.24 -11.27
CA ILE A 182 1.39 -15.37 -10.84
C ILE A 182 0.12 -15.46 -11.69
N ALA A 183 -0.63 -14.36 -11.82
CA ALA A 183 -1.84 -14.33 -12.63
C ALA A 183 -1.58 -14.67 -14.11
N PHE A 184 -0.41 -14.33 -14.63
CA PHE A 184 -0.04 -14.64 -16.01
C PHE A 184 0.33 -16.12 -16.16
N ALA A 185 1.08 -16.68 -15.20
CA ALA A 185 1.38 -18.11 -15.18
C ALA A 185 0.09 -18.95 -15.10
N GLU A 186 -0.86 -18.57 -14.24
CA GLU A 186 -2.16 -19.26 -14.16
C GLU A 186 -2.96 -19.17 -15.46
N LEU A 187 -2.89 -18.03 -16.17
CA LEU A 187 -3.53 -17.89 -17.48
C LEU A 187 -2.90 -18.81 -18.52
N VAL A 188 -1.57 -18.91 -18.53
CA VAL A 188 -0.83 -19.80 -19.45
C VAL A 188 -1.19 -21.26 -19.17
N VAL A 189 -1.13 -21.70 -17.90
CA VAL A 189 -1.52 -23.06 -17.50
C VAL A 189 -2.94 -23.36 -17.92
N PHE A 190 -3.88 -22.43 -17.72
CA PHE A 190 -5.26 -22.61 -18.20
C PHE A 190 -5.34 -22.84 -19.73
N MET A 191 -4.59 -22.06 -20.51
CA MET A 191 -4.59 -22.23 -21.97
C MET A 191 -3.97 -23.57 -22.39
N GLU A 192 -2.90 -23.99 -21.73
CA GLU A 192 -2.23 -25.27 -21.96
C GLU A 192 -3.12 -26.46 -21.55
N ASP A 193 -3.81 -26.39 -20.41
CA ASP A 193 -4.74 -27.43 -19.95
C ASP A 193 -5.92 -27.59 -20.93
N MET A 194 -6.49 -26.47 -21.38
CA MET A 194 -7.55 -26.48 -22.39
C MET A 194 -7.09 -27.08 -23.72
N HIS A 195 -5.82 -26.91 -24.04
CA HIS A 195 -5.18 -27.40 -25.25
C HIS A 195 -4.71 -28.86 -25.15
N ALA A 196 -4.41 -29.36 -23.96
CA ALA A 196 -3.97 -30.74 -23.73
C ALA A 196 -5.06 -31.77 -24.10
N HIS A 197 -6.33 -31.35 -24.12
CA HIS A 197 -7.44 -32.18 -24.55
C HIS A 197 -7.63 -32.12 -26.07
N GLU A 198 -7.15 -33.15 -26.77
CA GLU A 198 -7.15 -33.25 -28.24
C GLU A 198 -8.53 -33.04 -28.90
N ASP A 199 -9.62 -33.37 -28.20
CA ASP A 199 -10.99 -33.25 -28.72
C ASP A 199 -11.53 -31.81 -28.75
N ASN A 200 -10.87 -30.86 -28.07
CA ASN A 200 -11.50 -29.57 -27.80
C ASN A 200 -11.15 -28.46 -28.80
N ALA A 201 -9.98 -28.54 -29.45
CA ALA A 201 -9.45 -27.58 -30.41
C ALA A 201 -9.75 -26.11 -30.01
N PRO A 202 -9.27 -25.66 -28.84
CA PRO A 202 -9.75 -24.44 -28.22
C PRO A 202 -9.35 -23.19 -29.03
N VAL A 203 -10.33 -22.31 -29.25
CA VAL A 203 -10.13 -20.98 -29.82
C VAL A 203 -10.38 -19.94 -28.73
N PHE A 204 -9.36 -19.15 -28.40
CA PHE A 204 -9.42 -18.16 -27.33
C PHE A 204 -9.61 -16.75 -27.90
N LYS A 205 -10.60 -16.01 -27.40
CA LYS A 205 -10.69 -14.57 -27.69
C LYS A 205 -9.75 -13.78 -26.78
N LEU A 206 -8.97 -12.86 -27.35
CA LEU A 206 -8.04 -12.03 -26.58
C LEU A 206 -8.75 -11.16 -25.53
N SER A 207 -9.99 -10.72 -25.81
CA SER A 207 -10.84 -10.02 -24.83
C SER A 207 -11.10 -10.87 -23.60
N ASP A 208 -11.38 -12.16 -23.81
CA ASP A 208 -11.76 -13.09 -22.76
C ASP A 208 -10.53 -13.47 -21.94
N MET A 209 -9.39 -13.65 -22.60
CA MET A 209 -8.10 -13.84 -21.91
C MET A 209 -7.72 -12.61 -21.06
N ALA A 210 -8.00 -11.39 -21.54
CA ALA A 210 -7.76 -10.18 -20.75
C ALA A 210 -8.70 -10.06 -19.54
N ASN A 211 -9.96 -10.49 -19.68
CA ASN A 211 -10.90 -10.55 -18.56
C ASN A 211 -10.51 -11.61 -17.55
N LEU A 212 -10.09 -12.80 -18.01
CA LEU A 212 -9.61 -13.88 -17.16
C LEU A 212 -8.35 -13.44 -16.39
N TYR A 213 -7.40 -12.80 -17.08
CA TYR A 213 -6.22 -12.21 -16.46
C TYR A 213 -6.57 -11.19 -15.38
N LYS A 214 -7.53 -10.29 -15.66
CA LYS A 214 -8.04 -9.31 -14.70
C LYS A 214 -8.64 -10.01 -13.47
N MET A 215 -9.48 -11.02 -13.68
CA MET A 215 -10.10 -11.78 -12.60
C MET A 215 -9.04 -12.45 -11.71
N LYS A 216 -7.99 -13.03 -12.30
CA LYS A 216 -6.88 -13.63 -11.54
C LYS A 216 -6.13 -12.60 -10.70
N LEU A 217 -5.89 -11.41 -11.23
CA LEU A 217 -5.28 -10.32 -10.46
C LEU A 217 -6.14 -9.90 -9.26
N GLU A 218 -7.45 -9.78 -9.44
CA GLU A 218 -8.39 -9.43 -8.38
C GLU A 218 -8.44 -10.53 -7.29
N GLN A 219 -8.41 -11.82 -7.69
CA GLN A 219 -8.35 -12.96 -6.77
C GLN A 219 -7.09 -12.95 -5.89
N LEU A 220 -5.96 -12.51 -6.44
CA LEU A 220 -4.70 -12.38 -5.70
C LEU A 220 -4.63 -11.09 -4.85
N GLY A 221 -5.70 -10.29 -4.81
CA GLY A 221 -5.80 -9.07 -4.00
C GLY A 221 -5.25 -7.81 -4.69
N ALA A 222 -4.96 -7.85 -5.99
CA ALA A 222 -4.55 -6.67 -6.73
C ALA A 222 -5.76 -5.76 -7.03
N THR A 223 -5.62 -4.45 -6.83
CA THR A 223 -6.64 -3.48 -7.22
C THR A 223 -6.46 -3.09 -8.68
N VAL A 224 -7.23 -3.70 -9.59
CA VAL A 224 -7.15 -3.41 -11.03
C VAL A 224 -8.07 -2.22 -11.36
N THR A 225 -7.56 -0.99 -11.27
CA THR A 225 -8.34 0.22 -11.59
C THR A 225 -8.38 0.52 -13.09
N ASN A 226 -7.39 0.04 -13.85
CA ASN A 226 -7.23 0.35 -15.26
C ASN A 226 -7.61 -0.84 -16.14
N ARG A 227 -8.03 -0.56 -17.38
CA ARG A 227 -8.27 -1.59 -18.40
C ARG A 227 -6.96 -2.31 -18.71
N ILE A 228 -6.99 -3.65 -18.78
CA ILE A 228 -5.83 -4.46 -19.19
C ILE A 228 -5.42 -4.07 -20.62
N HIS A 229 -4.13 -3.82 -20.82
CA HIS A 229 -3.56 -3.61 -22.14
C HIS A 229 -3.48 -4.93 -22.90
N THR A 230 -4.50 -5.20 -23.73
CA THR A 230 -4.63 -6.42 -24.53
C THR A 230 -3.45 -6.65 -25.47
N THR A 231 -2.87 -5.59 -26.05
CA THR A 231 -1.68 -5.68 -26.90
C THR A 231 -0.48 -6.24 -26.12
N ARG A 232 -0.19 -5.70 -24.93
CA ARG A 232 0.92 -6.16 -24.09
C ARG A 232 0.69 -7.59 -23.58
N LEU A 233 -0.56 -7.95 -23.27
CA LEU A 233 -0.92 -9.31 -22.88
C LEU A 233 -0.70 -10.30 -24.03
N LYS A 234 -1.16 -9.97 -25.23
CA LYS A 234 -0.95 -10.76 -26.45
C LYS A 234 0.53 -11.00 -26.71
N ASP A 235 1.35 -9.95 -26.70
CA ASP A 235 2.79 -10.06 -26.99
C ASP A 235 3.50 -10.95 -25.95
N ARG A 236 3.11 -10.85 -24.67
CA ARG A 236 3.60 -11.76 -23.61
C ARG A 236 3.18 -13.21 -23.83
N LEU A 237 1.92 -13.46 -24.20
CA LEU A 237 1.43 -14.81 -24.49
C LEU A 237 2.19 -15.45 -25.64
N LEU A 238 2.41 -14.72 -26.74
CA LEU A 238 3.18 -15.22 -27.89
C LEU A 238 4.66 -15.47 -27.56
N THR A 239 5.21 -14.74 -26.59
CA THR A 239 6.60 -14.95 -26.14
C THR A 239 6.74 -16.26 -25.37
N VAL A 240 5.73 -16.63 -24.57
CA VAL A 240 5.77 -17.82 -23.70
C VAL A 240 5.23 -19.07 -24.40
N LEU A 241 4.26 -18.90 -25.30
CA LEU A 241 3.62 -19.99 -26.05
C LEU A 241 4.03 -19.89 -27.54
N PRO A 242 5.13 -20.55 -27.96
CA PRO A 242 5.69 -20.38 -29.31
C PRO A 242 4.77 -20.91 -30.43
N ASP A 243 3.94 -21.90 -30.10
CA ASP A 243 3.01 -22.54 -31.05
C ASP A 243 1.67 -21.79 -31.13
N LEU A 244 1.50 -20.73 -30.34
CA LEU A 244 0.31 -19.89 -30.37
C LEU A 244 0.34 -18.98 -31.60
N ARG A 245 -0.79 -18.88 -32.29
CA ARG A 245 -0.99 -18.04 -33.47
C ARG A 245 -2.09 -17.03 -33.20
N VAL A 246 -1.96 -15.86 -33.81
CA VAL A 246 -2.95 -14.78 -33.74
C VAL A 246 -3.69 -14.67 -35.06
N HIS A 247 -5.01 -14.61 -34.99
CA HIS A 247 -5.85 -14.28 -36.12
C HIS A 247 -6.74 -13.08 -35.79
N SER A 248 -6.61 -12.00 -36.55
CA SER A 248 -7.43 -10.81 -36.39
C SER A 248 -8.64 -10.89 -37.32
N GLN A 249 -9.85 -10.88 -36.76
CA GLN A 249 -11.09 -10.90 -37.51
C GLN A 249 -11.95 -9.68 -37.12
N GLY A 250 -11.85 -8.61 -37.90
CA GLY A 250 -12.55 -7.36 -37.63
C GLY A 250 -12.11 -6.73 -36.30
N ARG A 251 -13.03 -6.64 -35.33
CA ARG A 251 -12.76 -6.08 -33.99
C ARG A 251 -12.21 -7.11 -33.00
N ASP A 252 -12.32 -8.40 -33.32
CA ASP A 252 -11.91 -9.48 -32.44
C ASP A 252 -10.51 -9.97 -32.83
N THR A 253 -9.75 -10.36 -31.81
CA THR A 253 -8.45 -11.01 -31.98
C THR A 253 -8.54 -12.39 -31.35
N LEU A 254 -8.36 -13.42 -32.17
CA LEU A 254 -8.42 -14.82 -31.79
C LEU A 254 -7.00 -15.36 -31.61
N LEU A 255 -6.83 -16.24 -30.63
CA LEU A 255 -5.61 -16.95 -30.29
C LEU A 255 -5.91 -18.44 -30.35
N LEU A 256 -5.02 -19.20 -30.98
CA LEU A 256 -5.20 -20.63 -31.20
C LEU A 256 -3.84 -21.27 -31.48
N PHE A 257 -3.64 -22.50 -31.03
CA PHE A 257 -2.41 -23.23 -31.27
C PHE A 257 -2.36 -23.75 -32.71
N GLU A 258 -1.17 -23.79 -33.30
CA GLU A 258 -0.99 -24.17 -34.71
C GLU A 258 -1.58 -25.55 -35.04
N LYS A 259 -1.38 -26.54 -34.17
CA LYS A 259 -1.96 -27.88 -34.35
C LYS A 259 -3.48 -27.92 -34.24
N ASP A 260 -4.10 -26.93 -33.62
CA ASP A 260 -5.56 -26.87 -33.42
C ASP A 260 -6.29 -26.15 -34.55
N ILE A 261 -5.57 -25.51 -35.48
CA ILE A 261 -6.18 -24.76 -36.60
C ILE A 261 -7.09 -25.69 -37.44
N GLY A 262 -6.55 -26.83 -37.88
CA GLY A 262 -7.30 -27.80 -38.68
C GLY A 262 -8.51 -28.36 -37.95
N PRO A 263 -8.36 -28.91 -36.73
CA PRO A 263 -9.46 -29.36 -35.90
C PRO A 263 -10.53 -28.29 -35.63
N ALA A 264 -10.14 -27.04 -35.35
CA ALA A 264 -11.07 -25.95 -35.11
C ALA A 264 -11.87 -25.58 -36.38
N LEU A 265 -11.22 -25.56 -37.55
CA LEU A 265 -11.89 -25.34 -38.83
C LEU A 265 -12.86 -26.48 -39.16
N LYS A 266 -12.43 -27.73 -38.96
CA LYS A 266 -13.30 -28.90 -39.15
C LYS A 266 -14.55 -28.82 -38.27
N LYS A 267 -14.38 -28.52 -36.97
CA LYS A 267 -15.48 -28.35 -36.02
C LYS A 267 -16.45 -27.23 -36.43
N ALA A 268 -15.94 -26.12 -36.97
CA ALA A 268 -16.78 -25.04 -37.47
C ALA A 268 -17.56 -25.46 -38.74
N CYS A 269 -16.97 -26.25 -39.64
CA CYS A 269 -17.63 -26.77 -40.84
C CYS A 269 -18.65 -27.88 -40.53
N ASP A 270 -18.45 -28.66 -39.46
CA ASP A 270 -19.38 -29.73 -39.07
C ASP A 270 -20.77 -29.16 -38.67
N HIS A 271 -20.86 -27.89 -38.24
CA HIS A 271 -22.14 -27.23 -37.98
C HIS A 271 -23.02 -27.04 -39.22
N ASP A 272 -22.43 -26.88 -40.42
CA ASP A 272 -23.19 -26.84 -41.67
C ASP A 272 -23.78 -28.21 -42.01
N SER A 273 -23.08 -29.28 -41.63
CA SER A 273 -23.57 -30.66 -41.75
C SER A 273 -24.79 -30.87 -40.86
N ASP A 274 -24.72 -30.45 -39.59
CA ASP A 274 -25.84 -30.55 -38.65
C ASP A 274 -27.04 -29.69 -39.10
N ALA A 275 -26.80 -28.47 -39.57
CA ALA A 275 -27.84 -27.62 -40.14
C ALA A 275 -28.49 -28.26 -41.38
N MET A 276 -27.71 -28.89 -42.25
CA MET A 276 -28.22 -29.64 -43.41
C MET A 276 -29.01 -30.87 -43.01
N HIS A 277 -28.56 -31.62 -41.99
CA HIS A 277 -29.31 -32.76 -41.44
C HIS A 277 -30.64 -32.31 -40.84
N LEU A 278 -30.66 -31.21 -40.08
CA LEU A 278 -31.88 -30.63 -39.53
C LEU A 278 -32.85 -30.16 -40.62
N VAL A 279 -32.35 -29.53 -41.69
CA VAL A 279 -33.19 -29.13 -42.83
C VAL A 279 -33.77 -30.36 -43.54
N ARG A 280 -32.98 -31.41 -43.77
CA ARG A 280 -33.47 -32.67 -44.38
C ARG A 280 -34.51 -33.36 -43.50
N ALA A 281 -34.27 -33.44 -42.19
CA ALA A 281 -35.24 -34.00 -41.25
C ALA A 281 -36.55 -33.18 -41.23
N ALA A 282 -36.46 -31.85 -41.24
CA ALA A 282 -37.63 -30.98 -41.32
C ALA A 282 -38.41 -31.14 -42.63
N GLN A 283 -37.74 -31.44 -43.75
CA GLN A 283 -38.41 -31.73 -45.03
C GLN A 283 -39.16 -33.06 -45.03
N VAL A 284 -38.67 -34.06 -44.30
CA VAL A 284 -39.37 -35.36 -44.14
C VAL A 284 -40.62 -35.20 -43.29
N VAL A 285 -40.57 -34.42 -42.21
CA VAL A 285 -41.72 -34.17 -41.31
C VAL A 285 -42.79 -33.26 -41.95
N ARG A 286 -42.41 -32.46 -42.96
CA ARG A 286 -43.34 -31.56 -43.69
C ARG A 286 -44.07 -32.24 -44.85
N ARG A 287 -43.76 -33.49 -45.18
CA ARG A 287 -44.55 -34.33 -46.09
C ARG A 287 -45.52 -35.19 -45.29
#